data_AF-A0A1T5FVX7-F1
#
_entry.id   AF-A0A1T5FVX7-F1
#
_cell.length_a   1.000
_cell.length_b   1.000
_cell.length_c   1.000
_cell.angle_alpha   90.00
_cell.angle_beta   90.00
_cell.angle_gamma   90.00
#
_symmetry.space_group_name_H-M   'P 1'
#
loop_
_entity.id
_entity.type
_entity.pdbx_description
1 polymer ?
#
loop_
_entity_poly.entity_id
_entity_poly.type
_entity_poly.pdbx_seq_one_letter_code
_entity_poly.pdbx_strand_id
1 'polypeptide(L)' 'MKEKRCPLCGQENHCGIVKGQKDCWCMTESFPKEIFEAVPKERCICQKCLDTYKKDD' A
#
# COMPACT_ATOMS: atom_id res chain seq x y z
N MET A 1 14.59 6.91 -3.67
CA MET A 1 14.67 5.70 -2.83
C MET A 1 13.25 5.21 -2.58
N LYS A 2 12.87 3.98 -2.99
CA LYS A 2 11.51 3.47 -2.77
C LYS A 2 11.32 3.22 -1.27
N GLU A 3 10.38 3.91 -0.64
CA GLU A 3 10.15 3.77 0.79
C GLU A 3 9.56 2.41 1.14
N LYS A 4 10.04 1.83 2.25
CA LYS A 4 9.57 0.54 2.79
C LYS A 4 8.48 0.71 3.84
N ARG A 5 8.15 1.96 4.23
CA ARG A 5 7.14 2.25 5.24
C ARG A 5 5.85 2.70 4.57
N CYS A 6 4.73 2.28 5.16
CA CYS A 6 3.40 2.72 4.81
C CYS A 6 3.21 4.17 5.32
N PRO A 7 2.80 5.12 4.47
CA PRO A 7 2.59 6.51 4.88
C PRO A 7 1.39 6.69 5.81
N LEU A 8 0.45 5.72 5.84
CA LEU A 8 -0.76 5.79 6.65
C LEU A 8 -0.53 5.36 8.11
N CYS A 9 0.35 4.39 8.35
CA CYS A 9 0.55 3.80 9.68
C CYS A 9 2.01 3.72 10.14
N GLY A 10 2.98 4.09 9.30
CA GLY A 10 4.42 4.04 9.60
C GLY A 10 5.05 2.64 9.65
N GLN A 11 4.26 1.57 9.60
CA GLN A 11 4.73 0.18 9.57
C GLN A 11 5.27 -0.20 8.19
N GLU A 12 5.86 -1.40 8.04
CA GLU A 12 6.31 -1.87 6.73
C GLU A 12 5.15 -1.96 5.72
N ASN A 13 5.41 -1.54 4.47
CA ASN A 13 4.45 -1.67 3.36
C ASN A 13 4.48 -3.07 2.71
N HIS A 14 5.46 -3.90 3.08
CA HIS A 14 5.67 -5.24 2.53
C HIS A 14 5.76 -5.26 0.99
N CYS A 15 6.29 -4.20 0.37
CA CYS A 15 6.44 -4.15 -1.08
C CYS A 15 7.40 -5.25 -1.59
N GLY A 16 6.87 -6.22 -2.34
CA GLY A 16 7.63 -7.34 -2.90
C GLY A 16 8.71 -6.88 -3.88
N ILE A 17 8.41 -5.89 -4.72
CA ILE A 17 9.36 -5.33 -5.69
C ILE A 17 10.59 -4.73 -4.99
N VAL A 18 10.40 -4.02 -3.88
CA VAL A 18 11.51 -3.45 -3.10
C VAL A 18 12.32 -4.55 -2.38
N LYS A 19 11.70 -5.70 -2.13
CA LYS A 19 12.35 -6.90 -1.59
C LYS A 19 13.02 -7.76 -2.67
N GLY A 20 12.96 -7.37 -3.95
CA GLY A 20 13.55 -8.12 -5.07
C GLY A 20 12.66 -9.26 -5.60
N GLN A 21 11.38 -9.29 -5.23
CA GLN A 21 10.40 -10.23 -5.76
C GLN A 21 9.89 -9.76 -7.12
N LYS A 22 9.33 -10.71 -7.90
CA LYS A 22 8.78 -10.41 -9.24
C LYS A 22 7.44 -9.69 -9.17
N ASP A 23 6.69 -9.90 -8.09
CA ASP A 23 5.36 -9.42 -7.84
C ASP A 23 5.25 -8.78 -6.46
N CYS A 24 4.08 -8.18 -6.19
CA CYS A 24 3.74 -7.61 -4.90
C CYS A 24 2.27 -7.85 -4.64
N TRP A 25 1.89 -8.06 -3.38
CA TRP A 25 0.51 -8.29 -2.95
C TRP A 25 -0.46 -7.22 -3.50
N CYS A 26 -0.01 -5.96 -3.65
CA CYS A 26 -0.87 -4.87 -4.13
C CYS A 26 -1.24 -4.98 -5.62
N MET A 27 -0.56 -5.82 -6.39
CA MET A 27 -0.82 -5.99 -7.83
C MET A 27 -2.06 -6.84 -8.10
N THR A 28 -2.51 -7.62 -7.13
CA THR A 28 -3.70 -8.47 -7.22
C THR A 28 -4.89 -7.90 -6.45
N GLU A 29 -4.75 -6.70 -5.89
CA GLU A 29 -5.76 -6.06 -5.05
C GLU A 29 -6.44 -4.90 -5.76
N SER A 30 -7.74 -4.74 -5.53
CA SER A 30 -8.48 -3.55 -5.94
C SER A 30 -8.37 -2.45 -4.89
N PHE A 31 -8.16 -1.22 -5.33
CA PHE A 31 -8.00 -0.05 -4.47
C PHE A 31 -9.22 0.86 -4.61
N PRO A 32 -9.88 1.24 -3.49
CA PRO A 32 -10.93 2.26 -3.51
C PRO A 32 -10.33 3.61 -3.93
N LYS A 33 -11.10 4.49 -4.56
CA LYS A 33 -10.56 5.74 -5.14
C LYS A 33 -10.05 6.69 -4.07
N GLU A 34 -10.73 6.69 -2.93
CA GLU A 34 -10.53 7.52 -1.75
C GLU A 34 -9.12 7.34 -1.17
N ILE A 35 -8.54 6.14 -1.31
CA ILE A 35 -7.18 5.88 -0.82
C ILE A 35 -6.12 6.64 -1.61
N PHE A 36 -6.39 6.97 -2.88
CA PHE A 36 -5.49 7.77 -3.71
C PHE A 36 -5.55 9.26 -3.38
N GLU A 37 -6.59 9.70 -2.67
CA GLU A 37 -6.66 11.06 -2.11
C GLU A 37 -5.90 11.15 -0.78
N ALA A 38 -5.95 10.08 0.02
CA ALA A 38 -5.26 10.01 1.32
C ALA A 38 -3.75 9.78 1.21
N VAL A 39 -3.29 9.13 0.14
CA VAL A 39 -1.89 8.70 -0.02
C VAL A 39 -1.20 9.51 -1.10
N PRO A 40 0.00 10.08 -0.85
CA PRO A 40 0.75 10.77 -1.89
C PRO A 40 1.04 9.84 -3.08
N LYS A 41 0.98 10.39 -4.29
CA LYS A 41 1.29 9.65 -5.52
C LYS A 41 2.65 8.94 -5.39
N GLU A 42 2.75 7.76 -6.00
CA GLU A 42 3.98 6.95 -6.06
C GLU A 42 4.46 6.36 -4.71
N ARG A 43 3.60 6.32 -3.69
CA ARG A 43 3.91 5.69 -2.39
C ARG A 43 3.20 4.35 -2.25
N CYS A 44 3.93 3.32 -1.83
CA CYS A 44 3.33 2.03 -1.47
C CYS A 44 2.73 2.10 -0.06
N ILE A 45 1.49 1.63 0.10
CA ILE A 45 0.83 1.39 1.40
C ILE A 45 1.04 -0.06 1.85
N CYS A 46 0.57 -0.43 3.05
CA CYS A 46 0.50 -1.83 3.50
C CYS A 46 -0.92 -2.42 3.29
N GLN A 47 -1.00 -3.75 3.16
CA GLN A 47 -2.26 -4.47 2.98
C GLN A 47 -3.25 -4.20 4.13
N LYS A 48 -2.75 -4.15 5.37
CA LYS A 48 -3.57 -3.83 6.54
C LYS A 48 -4.32 -2.50 6.40
N CYS A 49 -3.65 -1.45 5.92
CA CYS A 49 -4.31 -0.15 5.73
C CYS A 49 -5.34 -0.21 4.61
N LEU A 50 -5.05 -0.94 3.52
CA LEU A 50 -6.04 -1.16 2.46
C LEU A 50 -7.28 -1.88 3.00
N ASP A 51 -7.09 -2.94 3.78
CA ASP A 51 -8.19 -3.73 4.36
C ASP A 51 -9.02 -2.93 5.37
N THR A 52 -8.39 -2.04 6.14
CA THR A 52 -9.10 -1.09 7.01
C THR A 52 -9.94 -0.13 6.18
N TYR A 53 -9.35 0.49 5.15
CA TYR A 53 -10.08 1.40 4.25
C TYR A 53 -11.27 0.73 3.56
N LYS A 54 -11.16 -0.55 3.19
CA LYS A 54 -12.25 -1.32 2.57
C LYS A 54 -13.39 -1.71 3.51
N LYS A 55 -13.17 -1.68 4.83
CA LYS A 55 -14.17 -2.08 5.86
C LYS A 55 -14.95 -0.92 6.44
N ASP A 56 -14.47 0.30 6.23
CA ASP A 56 -15.11 1.55 6.64
C ASP A 56 -16.08 2.10 5.58
N ASP A 57 -16.39 1.32 4.52
CA ASP A 57 -17.43 1.56 3.50
C ASP A 57 -18.58 0.54 3.67
#